data_AF-A0A968VAP5-F1
#
_entry.id   AF-A0A968VAP5-F1
#
_cell.length_a   1.000
_cell.length_b   1.000
_cell.length_c   1.000
_cell.angle_alpha   90.00
_cell.angle_beta   90.00
_cell.angle_gamma   90.00
#
_symmetry.space_group_name_H-M   'P 1'
#
loop_
_entity.id
_entity.type
_entity.pdbx_description
1 polymer ?
#
loop_
_entity_poly.entity_id
_entity_poly.type
_entity_poly.pdbx_seq_one_letter_code
_entity_poly.pdbx_strand_id
1 'polypeptide(L)'
;MVAYIAAHKKLLETNLAYNILIREYVADEAMRYYKRQLLFITGNAKDRYEFICENYPHLLLEFPLKFIATMIGVTPTQLSRLRNKK
;
A
#
# COMPACT_ATOMS: atom_id res chain seq x y z
N MET A 1 -13.54 5.33 -0.46
CA MET A 1 -13.80 4.48 -1.66
C MET A 1 -15.27 4.08 -1.76
N VAL A 2 -15.85 3.45 -0.73
CA VAL A 2 -17.28 3.03 -0.73
C VAL A 2 -18.24 4.19 -1.01
N ALA A 3 -18.05 5.35 -0.36
CA ALA A 3 -18.86 6.54 -0.61
C ALA A 3 -18.70 7.09 -2.06
N TYR A 4 -17.53 6.93 -2.67
CA TYR A 4 -17.26 7.39 -4.03
C TYR A 4 -17.96 6.50 -5.07
N ILE A 5 -17.98 5.19 -4.85
CA ILE A 5 -18.71 4.23 -5.69
C ILE A 5 -20.21 4.50 -5.62
N ALA A 6 -20.75 4.76 -4.42
CA ALA A 6 -22.16 5.10 -4.24
C ALA A 6 -22.55 6.37 -5.02
N ALA A 7 -21.68 7.38 -5.04
CA ALA A 7 -21.90 8.62 -5.80
C ALA A 7 -21.96 8.41 -7.33
N HIS A 8 -21.30 7.36 -7.85
CA HIS A 8 -21.23 7.07 -9.29
C HIS A 8 -22.15 5.94 -9.74
N LYS A 9 -23.05 5.47 -8.88
CA LYS A 9 -23.94 4.33 -9.15
C LYS A 9 -24.69 4.45 -10.49
N LYS A 10 -25.27 5.62 -10.77
CA LYS A 10 -26.01 5.87 -12.02
C LYS A 10 -25.13 5.69 -13.26
N LEU A 11 -23.88 6.16 -13.23
CA LEU A 11 -22.95 6.02 -14.36
C LEU A 11 -22.49 4.58 -14.54
N LEU A 12 -22.28 3.85 -13.44
CA LEU A 12 -21.94 2.43 -13.48
C LEU A 12 -23.05 1.57 -14.11
N GLU A 13 -24.31 1.94 -13.89
CA GLU A 13 -25.47 1.21 -14.41
C GLU A 13 -25.82 1.58 -15.87
N THR A 14 -25.46 2.79 -16.31
CA THR A 14 -25.89 3.33 -17.62
C THR A 14 -24.78 3.34 -18.68
N ASN A 15 -23.51 3.27 -18.29
CA ASN A 15 -22.37 3.33 -19.21
C ASN A 15 -21.49 2.07 -19.10
N LEU A 16 -21.54 1.22 -20.12
CA LEU A 16 -20.79 -0.03 -20.18
C LEU A 16 -19.27 0.18 -20.09
N ALA A 17 -18.73 1.17 -20.81
CA ALA A 17 -17.29 1.44 -20.81
C ALA A 17 -16.79 1.88 -19.43
N TYR A 18 -17.55 2.76 -18.76
CA TYR A 18 -17.25 3.19 -17.40
C TYR A 18 -17.34 2.02 -16.40
N ASN A 19 -18.34 1.15 -16.55
CA ASN A 19 -18.49 -0.04 -15.73
C ASN A 19 -17.27 -0.98 -15.84
N ILE A 20 -16.83 -1.27 -17.07
CA ILE A 20 -15.67 -2.12 -17.34
C ILE A 20 -14.41 -1.50 -16.75
N LEU A 21 -14.14 -0.22 -17.04
CA LEU A 21 -12.97 0.50 -16.53
C LEU A 21 -12.88 0.44 -15.00
N ILE A 22 -13.99 0.72 -14.30
CA ILE A 22 -14.02 0.70 -12.84
C ILE A 22 -13.82 -0.72 -12.30
N ARG A 23 -14.40 -1.74 -12.95
CA ARG A 23 -14.20 -3.14 -12.55
C ARG A 23 -12.74 -3.56 -12.65
N GLU A 24 -12.08 -3.26 -13.77
CA GLU A 24 -10.67 -3.57 -13.97
C GLU A 24 -9.79 -2.83 -12.95
N TYR A 25 -10.03 -1.52 -12.76
CA TYR A 25 -9.31 -0.72 -11.78
C TYR A 25 -9.45 -1.26 -10.35
N VAL A 26 -10.67 -1.63 -9.94
CA VAL A 26 -10.92 -2.17 -8.59
C VAL A 26 -10.27 -3.54 -8.41
N ALA A 27 -10.30 -4.40 -9.44
CA ALA A 27 -9.65 -5.70 -9.38
C ALA A 27 -8.13 -5.56 -9.23
N ASP A 28 -7.53 -4.66 -10.00
CA ASP A 28 -6.09 -4.37 -9.94
C ASP A 28 -5.68 -3.77 -8.59
N GLU A 29 -6.43 -2.81 -8.07
CA GLU A 29 -6.15 -2.25 -6.75
C GLU A 29 -6.35 -3.25 -5.62
N ALA A 30 -7.38 -4.08 -5.71
CA ALA A 30 -7.57 -5.16 -4.73
C ALA A 30 -6.36 -6.09 -4.75
N MET A 31 -5.89 -6.51 -5.92
CA MET A 31 -4.72 -7.37 -6.04
C MET A 31 -3.45 -6.72 -5.47
N ARG A 32 -3.20 -5.43 -5.76
CA ARG A 32 -2.08 -4.66 -5.17
C ARG A 32 -2.18 -4.61 -3.64
N TYR A 33 -3.37 -4.33 -3.11
CA TYR A 33 -3.64 -4.32 -1.68
C TYR A 33 -3.37 -5.70 -1.04
N TYR A 34 -3.88 -6.78 -1.63
CA TYR A 34 -3.70 -8.13 -1.12
C TYR A 34 -2.23 -8.54 -1.11
N LYS A 35 -1.47 -8.28 -2.18
CA LYS A 35 -0.03 -8.57 -2.25
C LYS A 35 0.74 -7.85 -1.14
N ARG A 36 0.45 -6.56 -0.92
CA ARG A 36 1.06 -5.80 0.18
C ARG A 36 0.68 -6.37 1.53
N GLN A 37 -0.59 -6.70 1.78
CA GLN A 37 -0.98 -7.28 3.07
C GLN A 37 -0.38 -8.65 3.30
N LEU A 38 -0.30 -9.49 2.27
CA LEU A 38 0.37 -10.78 2.39
C LEU A 38 1.83 -10.58 2.80
N LEU A 39 2.57 -9.69 2.12
CA LEU A 39 3.94 -9.34 2.51
C LEU A 39 4.02 -8.83 3.95
N PHE A 40 3.07 -8.02 4.41
CA PHE A 40 3.11 -7.49 5.77
C PHE A 40 2.84 -8.56 6.84
N ILE A 41 2.07 -9.60 6.49
CA ILE A 41 1.74 -10.73 7.36
C ILE A 41 2.86 -11.77 7.36
N THR A 42 3.40 -12.14 6.19
CA THR A 42 4.34 -13.25 6.03
C THR A 42 5.80 -12.81 5.96
N GLY A 43 6.07 -11.60 5.50
CA GLY A 43 7.40 -11.05 5.32
C GLY A 43 8.05 -10.63 6.64
N ASN A 44 9.38 -10.71 6.67
CA ASN A 44 10.15 -10.22 7.80
C ASN A 44 10.31 -8.68 7.74
N ALA A 45 10.86 -8.08 8.80
CA ALA A 45 11.01 -6.63 8.87
C ALA A 45 11.88 -6.01 7.76
N LYS A 46 12.88 -6.74 7.25
CA LYS A 46 13.72 -6.31 6.14
C LYS A 46 12.91 -6.28 4.85
N ASP A 47 12.16 -7.34 4.55
CA ASP A 47 11.33 -7.41 3.33
C ASP A 47 10.30 -6.27 3.31
N ARG A 48 9.66 -6.00 4.46
CA ARG A 48 8.71 -4.87 4.60
C ARG A 48 9.39 -3.52 4.39
N TYR A 49 10.61 -3.34 4.89
CA TYR A 49 11.38 -2.12 4.70
C TYR A 49 11.80 -1.91 3.24
N GLU A 50 12.28 -2.96 2.56
CA GLU A 50 12.66 -2.92 1.15
C GLU A 50 11.48 -2.58 0.25
N PHE A 51 10.32 -3.21 0.51
CA PHE A 51 9.09 -2.88 -0.20
C PHE A 51 8.72 -1.40 -0.12
N ILE A 52 8.86 -0.77 1.06
CA ILE A 52 8.60 0.67 1.22
C ILE A 52 9.63 1.49 0.44
N CYS A 53 10.91 1.11 0.48
CA CYS A 53 11.95 1.81 -0.27
C CYS A 53 11.68 1.81 -1.78
N GLU A 54 11.18 0.70 -2.32
CA GLU A 54 10.98 0.52 -3.75
C GLU A 54 9.66 1.13 -4.23
N ASN A 55 8.57 0.96 -3.47
CA ASN A 55 7.23 1.31 -3.93
C ASN A 55 6.74 2.65 -3.38
N TYR A 56 7.23 3.05 -2.20
CA TYR A 56 6.77 4.24 -1.49
C TYR A 56 7.94 5.03 -0.87
N PRO A 57 8.99 5.38 -1.64
CA PRO A 57 10.18 6.05 -1.10
C PRO A 57 9.85 7.40 -0.44
N HIS A 58 8.80 8.08 -0.90
CA HIS A 58 8.32 9.34 -0.32
C HIS A 58 7.94 9.20 1.16
N LEU A 59 7.46 8.03 1.61
CA LEU A 59 7.12 7.82 3.02
C LEU A 59 8.32 7.97 3.95
N LEU A 60 9.52 7.65 3.46
CA LEU A 60 10.76 7.78 4.22
C LEU A 60 11.25 9.24 4.32
N LEU A 61 10.78 10.09 3.40
CA LEU A 61 11.16 11.50 3.31
C LEU A 61 10.15 12.41 4.02
N GLU A 62 8.87 12.08 3.92
CA GLU A 62 7.77 12.92 4.41
C GLU A 62 7.40 12.62 5.88
N PHE A 63 7.64 11.39 6.35
CA PHE A 63 7.22 10.96 7.68
C PHE A 63 8.41 10.69 8.62
N PRO A 64 8.27 11.01 9.91
CA PRO A 64 9.25 10.60 10.91
C PRO A 64 9.48 9.08 10.91
N LEU A 65 10.75 8.68 10.87
CA LEU A 65 11.16 7.27 10.79
C LEU A 65 10.62 6.38 11.92
N LYS A 66 10.29 6.96 13.08
CA LYS A 66 9.65 6.23 14.18
C LYS A 66 8.32 5.60 13.77
N PHE A 67 7.53 6.28 12.92
CA PHE A 67 6.26 5.74 12.43
C PHE A 67 6.47 4.63 11.41
N ILE A 68 7.50 4.76 10.57
CA ILE A 68 7.91 3.70 9.65
C ILE A 68 8.35 2.46 10.44
N ALA A 69 9.12 2.63 11.52
CA ALA A 69 9.54 1.54 12.39
C ALA A 69 8.33 0.79 12.98
N THR A 70 7.36 1.52 13.54
CA THR A 70 6.12 0.94 14.05
C THR A 70 5.33 0.22 12.95
N MET A 71 5.21 0.82 11.76
CA MET A 71 4.47 0.23 10.64
C MET A 71 5.06 -1.10 10.17
N ILE A 72 6.40 -1.23 10.14
CA ILE A 72 7.06 -2.49 9.78
C ILE A 72 7.34 -3.40 10.98
N GLY A 73 6.80 -3.08 12.17
CA GLY A 73 6.87 -3.91 13.36
C GLY A 73 8.27 -4.05 13.98
N VAL A 74 9.06 -2.96 13.97
CA VAL A 74 10.39 -2.93 14.61
C VAL A 74 10.58 -1.70 15.48
N THR A 75 11.59 -1.73 16.35
CA THR A 75 12.02 -0.55 17.10
C THR A 75 12.75 0.46 16.21
N PRO A 76 12.75 1.77 16.54
CA PRO A 76 13.52 2.77 15.80
C PRO A 76 15.02 2.42 15.67
N THR A 77 15.61 1.81 16.71
CA THR A 77 17.00 1.35 16.70
C THR A 77 17.23 0.22 15.70
N GLN A 78 16.30 -0.74 15.61
CA GLN A 78 16.37 -1.81 14.61
C GLN A 78 16.21 -1.26 13.19
N LEU A 79 15.32 -0.29 12.97
CA LEU A 79 15.18 0.41 11.68
C LEU A 79 16.50 1.13 11.30
N SER A 80 17.12 1.84 12.25
CA SER A 80 18.42 2.48 12.01
C SER A 80 19.49 1.48 11.58
N ARG A 81 19.54 0.29 12.21
CA ARG A 81 20.45 -0.79 11.80
C ARG A 81 20.13 -1.35 10.42
N LEU A 82 18.85 -1.52 10.06
CA LEU A 82 18.44 -1.97 8.73
C LEU A 82 18.88 -0.99 7.64
N ARG A 83 18.78 0.33 7.91
CA ARG A 83 19.22 1.39 7.00
C ARG A 83 20.73 1.38 6.75
N ASN A 84 21.52 1.15 7.79
CA ASN A 84 22.99 1.17 7.70
C ASN A 84 23.60 -0.11 7.12
N LYS A 85 22.81 -1.18 6.95
CA LYS A 85 23.25 -2.45 6.34
C LYS A 85 23.08 -2.48 4.82
N LYS A 86 22.46 -1.46 4.24
CA LYS A 86 22.31 -1.27 2.80
C LYS A 86 23.50 -0.47 2.28
#